data_AF-A0A6N2DNS4-F1
#
_entry.id   AF-A0A6N2DNS4-F1
#
_cell.length_a   1.000
_cell.length_b   1.000
_cell.length_c   1.000
_cell.angle_alpha   90.00
_cell.angle_beta   90.00
_cell.angle_gamma   90.00
#
_symmetry.space_group_name_H-M   'P 1'
#
loop_
_entity.id
_entity.type
_entity.pdbx_description
1 polymer ?
#
loop_
_entity_poly.entity_id
_entity_poly.type
_entity_poly.pdbx_seq_one_letter_code
_entity_poly.pdbx_strand_id
1 'polypeptide(L)'
;MFVREKTINGYTYLYLVESVREDGRTKQRIIKNLGRKDAVLASGGLERLAASVARYAERALVLSQIDGGTADGVVCRRIGPPLLFGRLWEDTGCRAVIEALLRGRGFEFAVERAVFTAVLHRLFVSGSDRACEAWMVDYAIPGIEGLQLHHFYRAMTWLGEETGPVAEGALAPRCIKDVIEEQLFDRRRDLFSELSVVFMDTTTLSFEGEGGATLGAHGHSKDHRPDLKQMVLAVVLDGDGRPLATEMLPGNTADVTVLVPVVDRLRQRFAVGRVCVVADRGMISKATITALEARGLEYILGARERSSRVIRTAVLDDAAPFTPLLIERARGETQLFVKEVKVDGARYVVCRNEAEAE
;
A
#
# COMPACT_ATOMS: atom_id res chain seq x y z
N MET A 1 -42.25 -9.50 -25.69
CA MET A 1 -43.48 -8.69 -25.83
C MET A 1 -43.10 -7.22 -25.71
N PHE A 2 -43.82 -6.32 -26.36
CA PHE A 2 -43.58 -4.88 -26.27
C PHE A 2 -44.87 -4.09 -26.52
N VAL A 3 -44.87 -2.82 -26.14
CA VAL A 3 -46.00 -1.91 -26.42
C VAL A 3 -45.80 -1.27 -27.79
N ARG A 4 -46.85 -1.28 -28.61
CA ARG A 4 -46.85 -0.67 -29.94
C ARG A 4 -47.99 0.33 -30.07
N GLU A 5 -47.69 1.47 -30.70
CA GLU A 5 -48.70 2.46 -31.06
C GLU A 5 -49.35 2.12 -32.42
N LYS A 6 -50.66 2.36 -32.52
CA LYS A 6 -51.38 2.30 -33.79
C LYS A 6 -52.43 3.41 -33.84
N THR A 7 -52.41 4.19 -34.91
CA THR A 7 -53.38 5.26 -35.17
C THR A 7 -54.55 4.71 -35.97
N ILE A 8 -55.77 4.94 -35.49
CA ILE A 8 -57.02 4.52 -36.14
C ILE A 8 -58.01 5.67 -36.05
N ASN A 9 -58.53 6.12 -37.20
CA ASN A 9 -59.55 7.17 -37.29
C ASN A 9 -59.21 8.44 -36.47
N GLY A 10 -57.95 8.89 -36.54
CA GLY A 10 -57.48 10.09 -35.84
C GLY A 10 -57.11 9.90 -34.36
N TYR A 11 -57.30 8.71 -33.79
CA TYR A 11 -56.93 8.40 -32.41
C TYR A 11 -55.77 7.40 -32.33
N THR A 12 -54.83 7.63 -31.41
CA THR A 12 -53.70 6.72 -31.16
C THR A 12 -54.05 5.75 -30.02
N TYR A 13 -53.85 4.46 -30.26
CA TYR A 13 -54.07 3.39 -29.29
C TYR A 13 -52.76 2.67 -28.97
N LEU A 14 -52.64 2.19 -27.73
CA LEU A 14 -51.53 1.37 -27.27
C LEU A 14 -51.93 -0.09 -27.24
N TYR A 15 -51.09 -0.97 -27.77
CA TYR A 15 -51.31 -2.42 -27.79
C TYR A 15 -50.11 -3.15 -27.17
N LEU A 16 -50.38 -4.17 -26.37
CA LEU A 16 -49.37 -5.16 -25.99
C LEU A 16 -49.27 -6.20 -27.10
N VAL A 17 -48.07 -6.39 -27.63
CA VAL A 17 -47.81 -7.20 -28.82
C VAL A 17 -46.68 -8.20 -28.52
N GLU A 18 -46.79 -9.40 -29.10
CA GLU A 18 -45.69 -10.37 -29.17
C GLU A 18 -45.23 -10.61 -30.61
N SER A 19 -43.96 -10.93 -30.77
CA SER A 19 -43.40 -11.37 -32.05
C SER A 19 -43.39 -12.90 -32.06
N VAL A 20 -44.08 -13.50 -33.03
CA VAL A 20 -44.18 -14.95 -33.23
C VAL A 20 -43.61 -15.30 -34.61
N ARG A 21 -42.87 -16.41 -34.71
CA ARG A 21 -42.43 -16.95 -36.00
C ARG A 21 -43.50 -17.90 -36.55
N GLU A 22 -44.01 -17.59 -37.73
CA GLU A 22 -44.93 -18.45 -38.50
C GLU A 22 -44.40 -18.55 -39.94
N ASP A 23 -44.29 -19.76 -40.48
CA ASP A 23 -43.84 -20.03 -41.85
C ASP A 23 -42.50 -19.36 -42.21
N GLY A 24 -41.55 -19.38 -41.27
CA GLY A 24 -40.23 -18.77 -41.44
C GLY A 24 -40.21 -17.23 -41.40
N ARG A 25 -41.36 -16.57 -41.23
CA ARG A 25 -41.48 -15.10 -41.15
C ARG A 25 -41.88 -14.66 -39.75
N THR A 26 -41.30 -13.56 -39.28
CA THR A 26 -41.68 -12.96 -37.99
C THR A 26 -42.96 -12.15 -38.19
N LYS A 27 -44.06 -12.57 -37.56
CA LYS A 27 -45.32 -11.83 -37.51
C LYS A 27 -45.53 -11.26 -36.11
N GLN A 28 -46.21 -10.12 -36.04
CA GLN A 28 -46.58 -9.48 -34.77
C GLN A 28 -48.03 -9.81 -34.46
N ARG A 29 -48.27 -10.41 -33.29
CA ARG A 29 -49.60 -10.77 -32.79
C ARG A 29 -50.00 -9.82 -31.66
N ILE A 30 -51.17 -9.19 -31.79
CA ILE A 30 -51.72 -8.34 -30.72
C ILE A 30 -52.24 -9.24 -29.62
N ILE A 31 -51.70 -9.07 -28.41
CA ILE A 31 -52.15 -9.79 -27.21
C ILE A 31 -53.32 -9.04 -26.58
N LYS A 32 -53.17 -7.72 -26.40
CA LYS A 32 -54.17 -6.92 -25.70
C LYS A 32 -54.17 -5.46 -26.18
N ASN A 33 -55.37 -4.90 -26.36
CA ASN A 33 -55.56 -3.46 -26.48
C ASN A 33 -55.48 -2.83 -25.08
N LEU A 34 -54.54 -1.92 -24.88
CA LEU A 34 -54.34 -1.22 -23.61
C LEU A 34 -55.21 0.04 -23.51
N GLY A 35 -55.79 0.50 -24.62
CA GLY A 35 -56.69 1.65 -24.67
C GLY A 35 -56.13 2.82 -25.49
N ARG A 36 -56.88 3.92 -25.51
CA ARG A 36 -56.50 5.15 -26.21
C ARG A 36 -55.35 5.83 -25.45
N LYS A 37 -54.28 6.21 -26.15
CA LYS A 37 -53.02 6.68 -25.56
C LYS A 37 -53.23 7.82 -24.56
N ASP A 38 -53.97 8.85 -24.96
CA ASP A 38 -54.32 10.01 -24.13
C ASP A 38 -55.10 9.63 -22.86
N ALA A 39 -56.11 8.75 -22.96
CA ALA A 39 -56.93 8.34 -21.82
C ALA A 39 -56.16 7.46 -20.83
N VAL A 40 -55.29 6.58 -21.33
CA VAL A 40 -54.49 5.68 -20.49
C VAL A 40 -53.38 6.44 -19.78
N LEU A 41 -52.75 7.41 -20.45
CA LEU A 41 -51.77 8.31 -19.83
C LEU A 41 -52.44 9.21 -18.78
N ALA A 42 -53.61 9.81 -19.10
CA ALA A 42 -54.31 10.68 -18.15
C ALA A 42 -54.82 9.96 -16.89
N SER A 43 -55.14 8.67 -17.00
CA SER A 43 -55.62 7.85 -15.88
C SER A 43 -54.51 7.21 -15.04
N GLY A 44 -53.24 7.43 -15.39
CA GLY A 44 -52.08 6.80 -14.73
C GLY A 44 -52.05 5.26 -14.90
N GLY A 45 -52.78 4.74 -15.88
CA GLY A 45 -52.96 3.30 -16.07
C GLY A 45 -51.69 2.61 -16.57
N LEU A 46 -50.93 3.30 -17.41
CA LEU A 46 -49.69 2.79 -17.98
C LEU A 46 -48.57 2.75 -16.93
N GLU A 47 -48.50 3.76 -16.07
CA GLU A 47 -47.54 3.90 -14.99
C GLU A 47 -47.73 2.80 -13.94
N ARG A 48 -48.99 2.49 -13.57
CA ARG A 48 -49.30 1.37 -12.67
C ARG A 48 -48.92 0.02 -13.28
N LEU A 49 -49.17 -0.17 -14.58
CA LEU A 49 -48.78 -1.39 -15.28
C LEU A 49 -47.24 -1.52 -15.33
N ALA A 50 -46.54 -0.45 -15.70
CA ALA A 50 -45.08 -0.40 -15.72
C ALA A 50 -44.49 -0.71 -14.34
N ALA A 51 -44.97 -0.06 -13.28
CA ALA A 51 -44.54 -0.31 -11.90
C ALA A 51 -44.81 -1.76 -11.46
N SER A 52 -45.96 -2.33 -11.85
CA SER A 52 -46.28 -3.72 -11.50
C SER A 52 -45.36 -4.73 -12.19
N VAL A 53 -45.02 -4.50 -13.47
CA VAL A 53 -44.10 -5.36 -14.24
C VAL A 53 -42.65 -5.17 -13.78
N ALA A 54 -42.27 -3.93 -13.50
CA ALA A 54 -40.96 -3.52 -12.98
C ALA A 54 -40.54 -4.33 -11.74
N ARG A 55 -41.47 -4.60 -10.81
CA ARG A 55 -41.21 -5.44 -9.61
C ARG A 55 -40.66 -6.83 -9.93
N TYR A 56 -40.92 -7.36 -11.12
CA TYR A 56 -40.46 -8.68 -11.56
C TYR A 56 -39.35 -8.60 -12.62
N ALA A 57 -38.90 -7.39 -12.94
CA ALA A 57 -37.92 -7.09 -13.99
C ALA A 57 -36.78 -6.20 -13.47
N GLU A 58 -36.40 -6.38 -12.21
CA GLU A 58 -35.39 -5.58 -11.49
C GLU A 58 -34.07 -5.42 -12.28
N ARG A 59 -33.56 -6.52 -12.86
CA ARG A 59 -32.36 -6.48 -13.71
C ARG A 59 -32.53 -5.58 -14.94
N ALA A 60 -33.69 -5.60 -15.58
CA ALA A 60 -33.95 -4.80 -16.77
C ALA A 60 -34.09 -3.31 -16.44
N LEU A 61 -34.60 -2.97 -15.25
CA LEU A 61 -34.67 -1.59 -14.77
C LEU A 61 -33.29 -1.01 -14.51
N VAL A 62 -32.44 -1.73 -13.78
CA VAL A 62 -31.06 -1.31 -13.50
C VAL A 62 -30.28 -1.11 -14.81
N LEU A 63 -30.38 -2.06 -15.74
CA LEU A 63 -29.76 -1.94 -17.06
C LEU A 63 -30.32 -0.76 -17.86
N SER A 64 -31.63 -0.52 -17.83
CA SER A 64 -32.24 0.60 -18.54
C SER A 64 -31.86 1.97 -17.96
N GLN A 65 -31.63 2.07 -16.65
CA GLN A 65 -31.15 3.28 -15.99
C GLN A 65 -29.70 3.56 -16.36
N ILE A 66 -28.87 2.51 -16.42
CA ILE A 66 -27.47 2.59 -16.87
C ILE A 66 -27.41 3.00 -18.36
N ASP A 67 -28.17 2.34 -19.23
CA ASP A 67 -28.18 2.58 -20.69
C ASP A 67 -28.80 3.94 -21.06
N GLY A 68 -29.81 4.38 -20.30
CA GLY A 68 -30.52 5.64 -20.52
C GLY A 68 -29.80 6.89 -19.99
N GLY A 69 -28.58 6.75 -19.47
CA GLY A 69 -27.82 7.86 -18.88
C GLY A 69 -28.45 8.46 -17.61
N THR A 70 -29.50 7.83 -17.09
CA THR A 70 -30.20 8.19 -15.85
C THR A 70 -29.73 7.24 -14.75
N ALA A 71 -28.42 7.23 -14.52
CA ALA A 71 -27.80 6.55 -13.40
C ALA A 71 -27.94 7.35 -12.08
N ASP A 72 -28.84 8.35 -12.03
CA ASP A 72 -29.19 9.07 -10.81
C ASP A 72 -29.74 8.07 -9.79
N GLY A 73 -28.89 7.71 -8.81
CA GLY A 73 -29.21 6.77 -7.74
C GLY A 73 -28.52 5.39 -7.84
N VAL A 74 -27.82 5.09 -8.94
CA VAL A 74 -27.01 3.86 -9.03
C VAL A 74 -25.61 4.15 -8.51
N VAL A 75 -25.29 3.62 -7.32
CA VAL A 75 -23.94 3.76 -6.74
C VAL A 75 -23.11 2.54 -7.14
N CYS A 76 -22.07 2.76 -7.95
CA CYS A 76 -21.06 1.75 -8.22
C CYS A 76 -19.94 1.86 -7.18
N ARG A 77 -19.68 0.80 -6.42
CA ARG A 77 -18.56 0.75 -5.46
C ARG A 77 -17.64 -0.42 -5.74
N ARG A 78 -16.35 -0.19 -5.54
CA ARG A 78 -15.29 -1.20 -5.61
C ARG A 78 -15.19 -1.93 -4.27
N ILE A 79 -15.27 -3.27 -4.31
CA ILE A 79 -15.24 -4.12 -3.10
C ILE A 79 -13.97 -4.96 -2.97
N GLY A 80 -13.25 -5.19 -4.07
CA GLY A 80 -12.08 -6.08 -4.09
C GLY A 80 -10.95 -5.64 -3.13
N PRO A 81 -10.42 -4.42 -3.27
CA PRO A 81 -9.35 -3.95 -2.40
C PRO A 81 -9.73 -3.90 -0.90
N PRO A 82 -10.90 -3.38 -0.50
CA PRO A 82 -11.31 -3.42 0.90
C PRO A 82 -11.42 -4.83 1.49
N LEU A 83 -11.87 -5.81 0.71
CA LEU A 83 -11.97 -7.21 1.17
C LEU A 83 -10.59 -7.85 1.35
N LEU A 84 -9.72 -7.77 0.33
CA LEU A 84 -8.40 -8.40 0.37
C LEU A 84 -7.49 -7.76 1.43
N PHE A 85 -7.34 -6.44 1.37
CA PHE A 85 -6.46 -5.73 2.30
C PHE A 85 -7.08 -5.61 3.68
N GLY A 86 -8.41 -5.62 3.81
CA GLY A 86 -9.09 -5.73 5.10
C GLY A 86 -8.72 -7.04 5.80
N ARG A 87 -8.69 -8.15 5.06
CA ARG A 87 -8.26 -9.44 5.62
C ARG A 87 -6.79 -9.43 6.02
N LEU A 88 -5.91 -8.93 5.17
CA LEU A 88 -4.48 -8.79 5.49
C LEU A 88 -4.27 -7.91 6.72
N TRP A 89 -5.00 -6.81 6.84
CA TRP A 89 -4.92 -5.86 7.95
C TRP A 89 -5.34 -6.47 9.29
N GLU A 90 -6.26 -7.43 9.26
CA GLU A 90 -6.65 -8.24 10.43
C GLU A 90 -5.60 -9.31 10.73
N ASP A 91 -5.17 -10.07 9.73
CA ASP A 91 -4.22 -11.18 9.87
C ASP A 91 -2.83 -10.71 10.33
N THR A 92 -2.36 -9.54 9.88
CA THR A 92 -1.11 -8.93 10.35
C THR A 92 -1.23 -8.34 11.76
N GLY A 93 -2.44 -8.21 12.29
CA GLY A 93 -2.71 -7.62 13.60
C GLY A 93 -2.73 -6.09 13.63
N CYS A 94 -2.62 -5.40 12.48
CA CYS A 94 -2.68 -3.94 12.41
C CYS A 94 -3.96 -3.40 13.07
N ARG A 95 -5.11 -4.00 12.75
CA ARG A 95 -6.40 -3.65 13.37
C ARG A 95 -6.35 -3.75 14.89
N ALA A 96 -5.97 -4.92 15.39
CA ALA A 96 -5.98 -5.22 16.82
C ALA A 96 -5.02 -4.31 17.61
N VAL A 97 -3.82 -4.05 17.09
CA VAL A 97 -2.83 -3.17 17.73
C VAL A 97 -3.33 -1.73 17.79
N ILE A 98 -3.84 -1.20 16.67
CA ILE A 98 -4.35 0.17 16.62
C ILE A 98 -5.56 0.33 17.53
N GLU A 99 -6.55 -0.56 17.46
CA GLU A 99 -7.72 -0.54 18.34
C GLU A 99 -7.32 -0.61 19.83
N ALA A 100 -6.32 -1.44 20.18
CA ALA A 100 -5.84 -1.56 21.54
C ALA A 100 -5.21 -0.26 22.06
N LEU A 101 -4.41 0.42 21.24
CA LEU A 101 -3.78 1.70 21.55
C LEU A 101 -4.76 2.89 21.60
N LEU A 102 -5.89 2.76 20.91
CA LEU A 102 -6.96 3.76 20.94
C LEU A 102 -7.86 3.63 22.18
N ARG A 103 -7.78 2.53 22.94
CA ARG A 103 -8.60 2.38 24.16
C ARG A 103 -8.30 3.51 25.15
N GLY A 104 -9.36 4.18 25.58
CA GLY A 104 -9.27 5.34 26.48
C GLY A 104 -8.91 6.67 25.82
N ARG A 105 -8.64 6.71 24.50
CA ARG A 105 -8.21 7.92 23.79
C ARG A 105 -9.34 8.90 23.42
N GLY A 106 -10.59 8.65 23.79
CA GLY A 106 -11.69 9.62 23.69
C GLY A 106 -12.05 10.11 22.27
N PHE A 107 -11.57 9.45 21.21
CA PHE A 107 -11.91 9.82 19.83
C PHE A 107 -13.37 9.49 19.52
N GLU A 108 -14.07 10.43 18.88
CA GLU A 108 -15.48 10.30 18.49
C GLU A 108 -15.66 9.80 17.04
N PHE A 109 -14.59 9.29 16.42
CA PHE A 109 -14.60 8.75 15.07
C PHE A 109 -13.72 7.49 14.99
N ALA A 110 -13.91 6.70 13.93
CA ALA A 110 -13.18 5.46 13.71
C ALA A 110 -11.75 5.75 13.20
N VAL A 111 -10.84 6.15 14.12
CA VAL A 111 -9.42 6.46 13.80
C VAL A 111 -8.75 5.32 13.06
N GLU A 112 -8.97 4.09 13.52
CA GLU A 112 -8.40 2.89 12.91
C GLU A 112 -8.87 2.71 11.45
N ARG A 113 -10.16 2.98 11.16
CA ARG A 113 -10.69 2.95 9.79
C ARG A 113 -10.14 4.08 8.93
N ALA A 114 -9.89 5.27 9.52
CA ALA A 114 -9.23 6.37 8.82
C ALA A 114 -7.79 6.00 8.41
N VAL A 115 -7.02 5.38 9.33
CA VAL A 115 -5.66 4.87 9.03
C VAL A 115 -5.71 3.80 7.96
N PHE A 116 -6.58 2.78 8.10
CA PHE A 116 -6.73 1.71 7.11
C PHE A 116 -7.07 2.25 5.72
N THR A 117 -8.01 3.20 5.64
CA THR A 117 -8.45 3.81 4.37
C THR A 117 -7.31 4.61 3.73
N ALA A 118 -6.53 5.34 4.54
CA ALA A 118 -5.38 6.09 4.04
C ALA A 118 -4.23 5.16 3.56
N VAL A 119 -4.03 4.01 4.21
CA VAL A 119 -3.11 2.96 3.72
C VAL A 119 -3.61 2.38 2.41
N LEU A 120 -4.89 2.03 2.32
CA LEU A 120 -5.47 1.49 1.09
C LEU A 120 -5.33 2.48 -0.07
N HIS A 121 -5.61 3.76 0.15
CA HIS A 121 -5.41 4.80 -0.85
C HIS A 121 -3.94 4.88 -1.32
N ARG A 122 -2.97 4.79 -0.40
CA ARG A 122 -1.53 4.81 -0.71
C ARG A 122 -1.06 3.57 -1.47
N LEU A 123 -1.75 2.44 -1.37
CA LEU A 123 -1.41 1.24 -2.14
C LEU A 123 -1.86 1.31 -3.61
N PHE A 124 -2.90 2.11 -3.91
CA PHE A 124 -3.53 2.10 -5.24
C PHE A 124 -3.33 3.40 -6.04
N VAL A 125 -3.32 4.55 -5.38
CA VAL A 125 -3.30 5.87 -6.04
C VAL A 125 -2.18 6.77 -5.50
N SER A 126 -1.72 6.54 -4.27
CA SER A 126 -0.60 7.30 -3.66
C SER A 126 -0.84 8.81 -3.57
N GLY A 127 -2.09 9.25 -3.45
CA GLY A 127 -2.43 10.68 -3.31
C GLY A 127 -2.38 11.20 -1.86
N SER A 128 -2.67 12.49 -1.70
CA SER A 128 -2.78 13.16 -0.38
C SER A 128 -4.00 12.68 0.42
N ASP A 129 -4.05 12.99 1.72
CA ASP A 129 -5.22 12.70 2.56
C ASP A 129 -6.50 13.40 2.04
N ARG A 130 -6.35 14.55 1.37
CA ARG A 130 -7.46 15.22 0.67
C ARG A 130 -7.95 14.43 -0.53
N ALA A 131 -7.03 13.87 -1.32
CA ALA A 131 -7.40 12.98 -2.41
C ALA A 131 -8.04 11.68 -1.87
N CYS A 132 -7.58 11.19 -0.71
CA CYS A 132 -8.13 10.01 -0.04
C CYS A 132 -9.62 10.18 0.31
N GLU A 133 -10.03 11.34 0.85
CA GLU A 133 -11.44 11.62 1.18
C GLU A 133 -12.34 11.54 -0.05
N ALA A 134 -11.93 12.15 -1.18
CA ALA A 134 -12.68 12.07 -2.42
C ALA A 134 -12.70 10.64 -3.00
N TRP A 135 -11.55 9.96 -2.93
CA TRP A 135 -11.36 8.62 -3.47
C TRP A 135 -12.17 7.55 -2.75
N MET A 136 -12.31 7.62 -1.42
CA MET A 136 -12.95 6.57 -0.64
C MET A 136 -14.46 6.40 -0.93
N VAL A 137 -15.12 7.41 -1.51
CA VAL A 137 -16.54 7.38 -1.88
C VAL A 137 -16.85 6.26 -2.89
N ASP A 138 -15.87 5.95 -3.74
CA ASP A 138 -15.96 4.91 -4.77
C ASP A 138 -15.74 3.48 -4.22
N TYR A 139 -15.46 3.31 -2.94
CA TYR A 139 -15.08 2.04 -2.33
C TYR A 139 -16.06 1.62 -1.24
N ALA A 140 -16.39 0.33 -1.19
CA ALA A 140 -17.17 -0.23 -0.10
C ALA A 140 -16.22 -0.65 1.03
N ILE A 141 -15.88 0.29 1.91
CA ILE A 141 -15.05 0.03 3.10
C ILE A 141 -15.96 0.04 4.33
N PRO A 142 -16.11 -1.07 5.07
CA PRO A 142 -16.93 -1.07 6.28
C PRO A 142 -16.34 -0.17 7.37
N GLY A 143 -17.19 0.62 8.05
CA GLY A 143 -16.80 1.42 9.22
C GLY A 143 -16.23 2.80 8.90
N ILE A 144 -16.28 3.25 7.63
CA ILE A 144 -15.83 4.60 7.24
C ILE A 144 -16.97 5.63 7.26
N GLU A 145 -18.18 5.23 7.69
CA GLU A 145 -19.35 6.09 7.71
C GLU A 145 -19.07 7.34 8.55
N GLY A 146 -19.23 8.52 7.95
CA GLY A 146 -18.99 9.80 8.63
C GLY A 146 -17.52 10.22 8.71
N LEU A 147 -16.57 9.45 8.16
CA LEU A 147 -15.21 9.96 8.00
C LEU A 147 -15.19 11.18 7.06
N GLN A 148 -14.40 12.17 7.43
CA GLN A 148 -14.25 13.46 6.76
C GLN A 148 -12.78 13.81 6.75
N LEU A 149 -12.37 14.76 5.90
CA LEU A 149 -10.96 15.13 5.72
C LEU A 149 -10.21 15.37 7.04
N HIS A 150 -10.83 16.12 7.95
CA HIS A 150 -10.21 16.45 9.23
C HIS A 150 -9.97 15.23 10.14
N HIS A 151 -10.73 14.14 9.96
CA HIS A 151 -10.50 12.87 10.66
C HIS A 151 -9.19 12.20 10.20
N PHE A 152 -8.85 12.28 8.91
CA PHE A 152 -7.58 11.78 8.40
C PHE A 152 -6.39 12.56 8.99
N TYR A 153 -6.48 13.88 9.04
CA TYR A 153 -5.45 14.71 9.65
C TYR A 153 -5.25 14.39 11.13
N ARG A 154 -6.35 14.26 11.90
CA ARG A 154 -6.28 13.87 13.32
C ARG A 154 -5.67 12.49 13.51
N ALA A 155 -5.96 11.53 12.62
CA ALA A 155 -5.35 10.21 12.65
C ALA A 155 -3.84 10.27 12.39
N MET A 156 -3.38 11.07 11.41
CA MET A 156 -1.94 11.26 11.15
C MET A 156 -1.25 11.98 12.32
N THR A 157 -1.90 12.98 12.92
CA THR A 157 -1.41 13.63 14.15
C THR A 157 -1.24 12.64 15.28
N TRP A 158 -2.22 11.76 15.49
CA TRP A 158 -2.12 10.71 16.52
C TRP A 158 -0.97 9.73 16.24
N LEU A 159 -0.77 9.28 15.01
CA LEU A 159 0.36 8.40 14.66
C LEU A 159 1.72 9.06 14.94
N GLY A 160 1.82 10.37 14.68
CA GLY A 160 3.02 11.18 14.92
C GLY A 160 3.17 11.72 16.35
N GLU A 161 2.23 11.44 17.24
CA GLU A 161 2.27 11.94 18.62
C GLU A 161 3.47 11.36 19.37
N GLU A 162 4.29 12.24 19.95
CA GLU A 162 5.46 11.87 20.72
C GLU A 162 5.06 11.20 22.04
N THR A 163 5.71 10.08 22.36
CA THR A 163 5.43 9.27 23.56
C THR A 163 6.21 9.71 24.80
N GLY A 164 7.09 10.69 24.65
CA GLY A 164 7.98 11.18 25.70
C GLY A 164 9.02 12.15 25.14
N PRO A 165 9.90 12.70 26.00
CA PRO A 165 10.93 13.63 25.56
C PRO A 165 11.91 12.97 24.59
N VAL A 166 12.40 13.75 23.63
CA VAL A 166 13.44 13.32 22.70
C VAL A 166 14.74 13.14 23.49
N ALA A 167 15.29 11.93 23.47
CA ALA A 167 16.57 11.64 24.12
C ALA A 167 17.71 12.44 23.46
N GLU A 168 18.70 12.83 24.25
CA GLU A 168 19.87 13.54 23.74
C GLU A 168 20.60 12.70 22.69
N GLY A 169 20.84 13.27 21.50
CA GLY A 169 21.44 12.57 20.37
C GLY A 169 20.51 11.61 19.62
N ALA A 170 19.21 11.56 19.95
CA ALA A 170 18.25 10.77 19.20
C ALA A 170 18.07 11.31 17.77
N LEU A 171 18.01 10.39 16.82
CA LEU A 171 17.88 10.69 15.40
C LEU A 171 16.48 11.23 15.03
N ALA A 172 15.45 10.76 15.74
CA ALA A 172 14.06 11.14 15.58
C ALA A 172 13.30 10.95 16.92
N PRO A 173 12.22 11.71 17.16
CA PRO A 173 11.35 11.49 18.33
C PRO A 173 10.77 10.08 18.32
N ARG A 174 10.41 9.57 19.50
CA ARG A 174 9.63 8.32 19.63
C ARG A 174 8.15 8.65 19.61
N CYS A 175 7.44 8.18 18.59
CA CYS A 175 6.03 8.47 18.36
C CYS A 175 5.14 7.23 18.55
N ILE A 176 3.81 7.41 18.53
CA ILE A 176 2.84 6.30 18.56
C ILE A 176 3.11 5.27 17.46
N LYS A 177 3.56 5.69 16.28
CA LYS A 177 3.98 4.78 15.21
C LYS A 177 5.05 3.77 15.66
N ASP A 178 5.96 4.16 16.55
CA ASP A 178 6.99 3.27 17.08
C ASP A 178 6.39 2.20 18.00
N VAL A 179 5.40 2.58 18.80
CA VAL A 179 4.67 1.66 19.68
C VAL A 179 3.86 0.66 18.86
N ILE A 180 3.29 1.09 17.73
CA ILE A 180 2.60 0.20 16.79
C ILE A 180 3.57 -0.84 16.21
N GLU A 181 4.74 -0.39 15.72
CA GLU A 181 5.80 -1.27 15.21
C GLU A 181 6.26 -2.30 16.26
N GLU A 182 6.47 -1.87 17.50
CA GLU A 182 6.83 -2.72 18.66
C GLU A 182 5.76 -3.78 18.94
N GLN A 183 4.48 -3.38 19.05
CA GLN A 183 3.39 -4.33 19.30
C GLN A 183 3.15 -5.29 18.14
N LEU A 184 3.32 -4.83 16.90
CA LEU A 184 3.25 -5.71 15.73
C LEU A 184 4.40 -6.72 15.70
N PHE A 185 5.60 -6.31 16.12
CA PHE A 185 6.72 -7.23 16.28
C PHE A 185 6.42 -8.26 17.38
N ASP A 186 6.01 -7.82 18.57
CA ASP A 186 5.68 -8.71 19.69
C ASP A 186 4.63 -9.76 19.35
N ARG A 187 3.62 -9.36 18.57
CA ARG A 187 2.53 -10.25 18.15
C ARG A 187 2.99 -11.34 17.17
N ARG A 188 4.10 -11.12 16.47
CA ARG A 188 4.72 -12.07 15.53
C ARG A 188 5.77 -12.96 16.21
N ARG A 189 6.17 -12.65 17.45
CA ARG A 189 7.14 -13.44 18.19
C ARG A 189 6.52 -14.67 18.85
N ASP A 190 7.26 -15.76 18.77
CA ASP A 190 7.10 -16.96 19.58
C ASP A 190 8.38 -17.26 20.38
N LEU A 191 8.44 -18.42 21.04
CA LEU A 191 9.60 -18.85 21.84
C LEU A 191 10.89 -19.08 21.03
N PHE A 192 10.80 -19.16 19.70
CA PHE A 192 11.92 -19.43 18.80
C PHE A 192 12.21 -18.27 17.84
N SER A 193 11.48 -17.17 17.99
CA SER A 193 11.64 -15.98 17.16
C SER A 193 12.91 -15.24 17.57
N GLU A 194 13.98 -15.44 16.81
CA GLU A 194 15.25 -14.74 16.96
C GLU A 194 15.44 -13.71 15.85
N LEU A 195 15.70 -12.45 16.22
CA LEU A 195 16.08 -11.42 15.26
C LEU A 195 17.59 -11.51 14.97
N SER A 196 17.97 -12.55 14.23
CA SER A 196 19.39 -12.86 13.96
C SER A 196 19.98 -12.01 12.83
N VAL A 197 19.14 -11.58 11.87
CA VAL A 197 19.54 -10.77 10.72
C VAL A 197 18.53 -9.66 10.51
N VAL A 198 19.02 -8.45 10.22
CA VAL A 198 18.19 -7.33 9.76
C VAL A 198 18.73 -6.76 8.46
N PHE A 199 17.83 -6.48 7.53
CA PHE A 199 18.15 -5.75 6.31
C PHE A 199 17.75 -4.30 6.49
N MET A 200 18.66 -3.39 6.18
CA MET A 200 18.41 -1.97 6.26
C MET A 200 18.71 -1.31 4.93
N ASP A 201 17.78 -0.48 4.47
CA ASP A 201 17.96 0.39 3.31
C ASP A 201 17.33 1.76 3.58
N THR A 202 17.83 2.78 2.88
CA THR A 202 17.24 4.12 2.90
C THR A 202 16.55 4.38 1.57
N THR A 203 15.46 5.15 1.60
CA THR A 203 14.86 5.73 0.41
C THR A 203 14.52 7.19 0.68
N THR A 204 14.13 7.94 -0.36
CA THR A 204 13.74 9.34 -0.22
C THR A 204 12.32 9.51 -0.71
N LEU A 205 11.50 10.22 0.05
CA LEU A 205 10.16 10.63 -0.34
C LEU A 205 10.16 12.13 -0.62
N SER A 206 9.78 12.52 -1.83
CA SER A 206 9.55 13.92 -2.16
C SER A 206 8.11 14.33 -1.83
N PHE A 207 7.91 15.61 -1.55
CA PHE A 207 6.57 16.17 -1.34
C PHE A 207 6.53 17.63 -1.79
N GLU A 208 5.31 18.08 -2.09
CA GLU A 208 5.04 19.48 -2.44
C GLU A 208 4.81 20.32 -1.18
N GLY A 209 5.15 21.62 -1.28
CA GLY A 209 4.98 22.59 -0.19
C GLY A 209 6.22 22.76 0.70
N GLU A 210 6.00 23.30 1.90
CA GLU A 210 7.10 23.77 2.75
C GLU A 210 7.77 22.71 3.61
N GLY A 211 7.33 21.45 3.56
CA GLY A 211 8.01 20.33 4.22
C GLY A 211 7.90 20.26 5.74
N GLY A 212 6.94 21.00 6.31
CA GLY A 212 6.69 21.00 7.75
C GLY A 212 7.84 21.62 8.54
N ALA A 213 7.83 21.38 9.85
CA ALA A 213 8.78 22.02 10.76
C ALA A 213 10.16 21.33 10.80
N THR A 214 10.24 20.03 10.51
CA THR A 214 11.40 19.20 10.88
C THR A 214 11.90 18.26 9.79
N LEU A 215 11.00 17.68 8.97
CA LEU A 215 11.36 16.59 8.06
C LEU A 215 11.75 17.06 6.66
N GLY A 216 11.16 18.16 6.20
CA GLY A 216 11.33 18.54 4.81
C GLY A 216 12.53 19.44 4.52
N ALA A 217 13.51 18.88 3.83
CA ALA A 217 14.72 19.60 3.44
C ALA A 217 15.16 19.21 2.02
N HIS A 218 15.82 20.13 1.30
CA HIS A 218 16.44 19.78 0.02
C HIS A 218 17.64 18.85 0.27
N GLY A 219 17.69 17.75 -0.47
CA GLY A 219 18.74 16.75 -0.37
C GLY A 219 18.77 15.86 -1.61
N HIS A 220 19.42 14.71 -1.48
CA HIS A 220 19.44 13.75 -2.58
C HIS A 220 18.03 13.21 -2.84
N SER A 221 17.66 13.10 -4.11
CA SER A 221 16.36 12.62 -4.55
C SER A 221 16.53 11.36 -5.39
N LYS A 222 16.03 10.23 -4.88
CA LYS A 222 16.01 8.94 -5.58
C LYS A 222 14.89 8.85 -6.63
N ASP A 223 13.94 9.78 -6.61
CA ASP A 223 12.83 9.93 -7.55
C ASP A 223 13.07 11.01 -8.62
N HIS A 224 14.29 11.54 -8.72
CA HIS A 224 14.71 12.55 -9.71
C HIS A 224 13.93 13.88 -9.65
N ARG A 225 13.53 14.30 -8.45
CA ARG A 225 12.85 15.56 -8.11
C ARG A 225 13.66 16.44 -7.13
N PRO A 226 14.88 16.88 -7.50
CA PRO A 226 15.71 17.73 -6.63
C PRO A 226 15.11 19.11 -6.39
N ASP A 227 14.14 19.53 -7.22
CA ASP A 227 13.33 20.74 -7.07
C ASP A 227 12.42 20.69 -5.84
N LEU A 228 12.05 19.50 -5.37
CA LEU A 228 11.21 19.30 -4.21
C LEU A 228 12.02 19.08 -2.93
N LYS A 229 11.43 19.43 -1.80
CA LYS A 229 11.93 19.03 -0.48
C LYS A 229 11.76 17.52 -0.33
N GLN A 230 12.73 16.90 0.33
CA GLN A 230 12.84 15.46 0.53
C GLN A 230 12.64 15.12 2.01
N MET A 231 12.31 13.86 2.28
CA MET A 231 12.42 13.20 3.57
C MET A 231 13.14 11.87 3.34
N VAL A 232 14.16 11.57 4.15
CA VAL A 232 14.80 10.26 4.12
C VAL A 232 13.97 9.29 4.95
N LEU A 233 13.64 8.13 4.37
CA LEU A 233 12.95 7.03 5.03
C LEU A 233 13.92 5.86 5.13
N ALA A 234 14.34 5.50 6.35
CA ALA A 234 15.06 4.26 6.60
C ALA A 234 14.06 3.14 6.90
N VAL A 235 14.19 2.01 6.22
CA VAL A 235 13.33 0.84 6.40
C VAL A 235 14.17 -0.32 6.89
N VAL A 236 13.66 -1.00 7.92
CA VAL A 236 14.30 -2.17 8.52
C VAL A 236 13.38 -3.38 8.33
N LEU A 237 13.93 -4.44 7.76
CA LEU A 237 13.26 -5.73 7.58
C LEU A 237 13.98 -6.81 8.39
N ASP A 238 13.25 -7.83 8.84
CA ASP A 238 13.83 -9.03 9.46
C ASP A 238 14.33 -10.05 8.41
N GLY A 239 14.89 -11.16 8.88
CA GLY A 239 15.39 -12.26 8.05
C GLY A 239 14.35 -12.89 7.12
N ASP A 240 13.06 -12.79 7.45
CA ASP A 240 11.95 -13.30 6.65
C ASP A 240 11.42 -12.25 5.65
N GLY A 241 12.05 -11.07 5.60
CA GLY A 241 11.64 -9.96 4.75
C GLY A 241 10.42 -9.19 5.28
N ARG A 242 10.05 -9.37 6.55
CA ARG A 242 8.91 -8.66 7.16
C ARG A 242 9.35 -7.28 7.65
N PRO A 243 8.52 -6.23 7.48
CA PRO A 243 8.81 -4.93 8.04
C PRO A 243 8.85 -4.95 9.57
N LEU A 244 9.97 -4.46 10.11
CA LEU A 244 10.24 -4.34 11.53
C LEU A 244 10.01 -2.90 12.02
N ALA A 245 10.68 -1.93 11.38
CA ALA A 245 10.63 -0.53 11.79
C ALA A 245 10.91 0.42 10.64
N THR A 246 10.45 1.65 10.78
CA THR A 246 10.74 2.76 9.87
C THR A 246 11.25 3.98 10.64
N GLU A 247 12.22 4.68 10.07
CA GLU A 247 12.71 5.95 10.60
C GLU A 247 12.56 7.05 9.56
N MET A 248 11.98 8.18 9.98
CA MET A 248 11.72 9.34 9.12
C MET A 248 12.67 10.46 9.52
N LEU A 249 13.45 10.94 8.55
CA LEU A 249 14.58 11.82 8.76
C LEU A 249 14.55 13.02 7.81
N PRO A 250 15.16 14.15 8.20
CA PRO A 250 15.29 15.30 7.31
C PRO A 250 15.86 14.93 5.94
N GLY A 251 15.32 15.49 4.86
CA GLY A 251 15.74 15.17 3.49
C GLY A 251 17.22 15.38 3.16
N ASN A 252 17.91 16.22 3.93
CA ASN A 252 19.35 16.48 3.82
C ASN A 252 20.22 15.55 4.69
N THR A 253 19.63 14.53 5.31
CA THR A 253 20.37 13.54 6.11
C THR A 253 21.22 12.67 5.20
N ALA A 254 22.51 12.55 5.51
CA ALA A 254 23.41 11.71 4.73
C ALA A 254 23.23 10.23 5.08
N ASP A 255 23.09 9.36 4.08
CA ASP A 255 22.91 7.91 4.26
C ASP A 255 23.95 7.28 5.20
N VAL A 256 25.21 7.73 5.13
CA VAL A 256 26.31 7.24 5.98
C VAL A 256 26.13 7.50 7.48
N THR A 257 25.30 8.47 7.85
CA THR A 257 25.02 8.80 9.27
C THR A 257 23.79 8.10 9.81
N VAL A 258 23.04 7.36 8.97
CA VAL A 258 21.77 6.73 9.36
C VAL A 258 21.98 5.38 10.03
N LEU A 259 22.93 4.56 9.53
CA LEU A 259 23.06 3.16 9.94
C LEU A 259 23.24 2.94 11.45
N VAL A 260 24.22 3.59 12.07
CA VAL A 260 24.54 3.36 13.50
C VAL A 260 23.38 3.79 14.41
N PRO A 261 22.82 5.00 14.28
CA PRO A 261 21.72 5.42 15.16
C PRO A 261 20.45 4.58 14.99
N VAL A 262 20.13 4.15 13.77
CA VAL A 262 18.98 3.25 13.53
C VAL A 262 19.20 1.92 14.25
N VAL A 263 20.39 1.32 14.12
CA VAL A 263 20.71 0.06 14.80
C VAL A 263 20.67 0.19 16.33
N ASP A 264 21.18 1.29 16.89
CA ASP A 264 21.09 1.55 18.33
C ASP A 264 19.63 1.65 18.80
N ARG A 265 18.77 2.33 18.04
CA ARG A 265 17.34 2.45 18.31
C ARG A 265 16.63 1.10 18.20
N LEU A 266 16.98 0.27 17.20
CA LEU A 266 16.43 -1.08 17.06
C LEU A 266 16.75 -1.97 18.27
N ARG A 267 18.00 -1.95 18.76
CA ARG A 267 18.39 -2.73 19.94
C ARG A 267 17.59 -2.35 21.18
N GLN A 268 17.36 -1.05 21.37
CA GLN A 268 16.59 -0.52 22.49
C GLN A 268 15.11 -0.90 22.39
N ARG A 269 14.51 -0.80 21.20
CA ARG A 269 13.07 -1.01 20.99
C ARG A 269 12.67 -2.47 20.95
N PHE A 270 13.50 -3.34 20.38
CA PHE A 270 13.16 -4.74 20.11
C PHE A 270 13.95 -5.74 20.97
N ALA A 271 14.73 -5.27 21.96
CA ALA A 271 15.50 -6.08 22.90
C ALA A 271 16.39 -7.15 22.22
N VAL A 272 17.04 -6.76 21.12
CA VAL A 272 17.80 -7.67 20.27
C VAL A 272 19.19 -7.89 20.83
N GLY A 273 19.50 -9.14 21.17
CA GLY A 273 20.79 -9.52 21.75
C GLY A 273 21.93 -9.52 20.71
N ARG A 274 21.86 -10.43 19.74
CA ARG A 274 22.87 -10.62 18.68
C ARG A 274 22.18 -10.47 17.33
N VAL A 275 22.59 -9.47 16.56
CA VAL A 275 22.01 -9.19 15.24
C VAL A 275 23.12 -8.93 14.23
N CYS A 276 22.97 -9.55 13.06
CA CYS A 276 23.78 -9.26 11.89
C CYS A 276 23.06 -8.22 11.03
N VAL A 277 23.70 -7.06 10.83
CA VAL A 277 23.15 -5.97 10.04
C VAL A 277 23.60 -6.08 8.60
N VAL A 278 22.64 -6.14 7.67
CA VAL A 278 22.89 -6.18 6.23
C VAL A 278 22.53 -4.82 5.63
N ALA A 279 23.50 -4.13 5.05
CA ALA A 279 23.32 -2.79 4.50
C ALA A 279 24.14 -2.56 3.21
N ASP A 280 23.58 -1.75 2.31
CA ASP A 280 24.25 -1.38 1.06
C ASP A 280 25.47 -0.46 1.28
N ARG A 281 26.37 -0.48 0.30
CA ARG A 281 27.63 0.28 0.26
C ARG A 281 27.48 1.79 0.39
N GLY A 282 26.29 2.33 0.06
CA GLY A 282 25.99 3.76 0.19
C GLY A 282 26.06 4.25 1.63
N MET A 283 25.73 3.39 2.60
CA MET A 283 25.63 3.72 4.02
C MET A 283 26.93 3.49 4.80
N ILE A 284 28.02 3.14 4.12
CA ILE A 284 29.24 2.67 4.77
C ILE A 284 30.33 3.74 4.77
N SER A 285 30.90 3.94 5.96
CA SER A 285 32.16 4.63 6.16
C SER A 285 33.08 3.82 7.09
N LYS A 286 34.38 4.14 7.14
CA LYS A 286 35.30 3.54 8.12
C LYS A 286 34.82 3.77 9.56
N ALA A 287 34.29 4.95 9.85
CA ALA A 287 33.73 5.29 11.16
C ALA A 287 32.51 4.42 11.49
N THR A 288 31.65 4.17 10.50
CA THR A 288 30.47 3.29 10.64
C THR A 288 30.88 1.86 11.01
N ILE A 289 31.88 1.30 10.32
CA ILE A 289 32.41 -0.05 10.61
C ILE A 289 32.97 -0.10 12.03
N THR A 290 33.86 0.83 12.39
CA THR A 290 34.44 0.88 13.75
C THR A 290 33.37 1.03 14.83
N ALA A 291 32.30 1.79 14.56
CA ALA A 291 31.19 1.96 15.49
C ALA A 291 30.36 0.68 15.67
N LEU A 292 30.18 -0.13 14.62
CA LEU A 292 29.51 -1.43 14.68
C LEU A 292 30.38 -2.45 15.45
N GLU A 293 31.68 -2.51 15.16
CA GLU A 293 32.64 -3.39 15.85
C GLU A 293 32.72 -3.07 17.35
N ALA A 294 32.79 -1.78 17.71
CA ALA A 294 32.81 -1.34 19.12
C ALA A 294 31.54 -1.73 19.90
N ARG A 295 30.42 -1.95 19.21
CA ARG A 295 29.14 -2.40 19.79
C ARG A 295 29.01 -3.93 19.83
N GLY A 296 30.00 -4.65 19.30
CA GLY A 296 29.97 -6.12 19.17
C GLY A 296 28.91 -6.61 18.18
N LEU A 297 28.57 -5.80 17.17
CA LEU A 297 27.57 -6.14 16.17
C LEU A 297 28.19 -6.87 14.99
N GLU A 298 27.49 -7.88 14.50
CA GLU A 298 27.83 -8.54 13.25
C GLU A 298 27.26 -7.74 12.07
N TYR A 299 27.92 -7.82 10.92
CA TYR A 299 27.47 -7.11 9.74
C TYR A 299 27.88 -7.78 8.44
N ILE A 300 27.04 -7.60 7.43
CA ILE A 300 27.35 -7.87 6.02
C ILE A 300 27.14 -6.57 5.26
N LEU A 301 28.20 -6.08 4.66
CA LEU A 301 28.26 -4.72 4.16
C LEU A 301 28.72 -4.71 2.71
N GLY A 302 27.96 -4.00 1.85
CA GLY A 302 28.30 -3.86 0.44
C GLY A 302 29.67 -3.20 0.26
N ALA A 303 30.55 -3.78 -0.55
CA ALA A 303 31.90 -3.26 -0.70
C ALA A 303 32.04 -2.36 -1.95
N ARG A 304 32.82 -1.27 -1.84
CA ARG A 304 33.10 -0.38 -3.00
C ARG A 304 34.23 -0.95 -3.86
N GLU A 305 33.85 -1.76 -4.85
CA GLU A 305 34.77 -2.44 -5.76
C GLU A 305 35.78 -1.48 -6.43
N ARG A 306 35.30 -0.41 -7.08
CA ARG A 306 36.15 0.48 -7.89
C ARG A 306 37.17 1.28 -7.07
N SER A 307 36.81 1.67 -5.85
CA SER A 307 37.63 2.57 -5.03
C SER A 307 38.54 1.84 -4.04
N SER A 308 38.38 0.52 -3.86
CA SER A 308 39.21 -0.27 -2.93
C SER A 308 40.28 -1.03 -3.68
N ARG A 309 41.54 -0.65 -3.46
CA ARG A 309 42.70 -1.36 -4.05
C ARG A 309 42.74 -2.82 -3.60
N VAL A 310 42.53 -3.08 -2.31
CA VAL A 310 42.53 -4.44 -1.75
C VAL A 310 41.48 -5.31 -2.44
N ILE A 311 40.28 -4.79 -2.70
CA ILE A 311 39.25 -5.55 -3.39
C ILE A 311 39.71 -5.89 -4.80
N ARG A 312 40.19 -4.89 -5.55
CA ARG A 312 40.62 -5.11 -6.94
C ARG A 312 41.77 -6.11 -7.06
N THR A 313 42.82 -5.96 -6.25
CA THR A 313 44.08 -6.69 -6.46
C THR A 313 44.20 -7.97 -5.64
N ALA A 314 43.42 -8.12 -4.57
CA ALA A 314 43.52 -9.27 -3.68
C ALA A 314 42.21 -10.07 -3.59
N VAL A 315 41.05 -9.44 -3.70
CA VAL A 315 39.75 -10.14 -3.58
C VAL A 315 39.24 -10.64 -4.92
N LEU A 316 39.24 -9.79 -5.95
CA LEU A 316 38.77 -10.16 -7.28
C LEU A 316 39.76 -11.10 -7.98
N ASP A 317 41.06 -10.75 -7.93
CA ASP A 317 42.16 -11.52 -8.53
C ASP A 317 42.47 -12.83 -7.79
N ASP A 318 41.81 -13.10 -6.66
CA ASP A 318 41.97 -14.35 -5.92
C ASP A 318 41.60 -15.57 -6.79
N ALA A 319 42.45 -16.59 -6.81
CA ALA A 319 42.29 -17.75 -7.68
C ALA A 319 41.37 -18.84 -7.11
N ALA A 320 40.75 -18.65 -5.94
CA ALA A 320 39.87 -19.65 -5.36
C ALA A 320 38.68 -19.93 -6.30
N PRO A 321 38.27 -21.21 -6.41
CA PRO A 321 37.19 -21.59 -7.29
C PRO A 321 35.86 -20.99 -6.81
N PHE A 322 35.04 -20.56 -7.77
CA PHE A 322 33.66 -20.20 -7.49
C PHE A 322 32.80 -21.44 -7.30
N THR A 323 31.89 -21.37 -6.33
CA THR A 323 30.82 -22.33 -6.13
C THR A 323 29.58 -21.84 -6.86
N PRO A 324 28.99 -22.63 -7.79
CA PRO A 324 27.72 -22.27 -8.41
C PRO A 324 26.59 -22.34 -7.38
N LEU A 325 25.75 -21.31 -7.36
CA LEU A 325 24.56 -21.20 -6.54
C LEU A 325 23.37 -20.86 -7.44
N LEU A 326 22.43 -21.80 -7.56
CA LEU A 326 21.18 -21.58 -8.27
C LEU A 326 20.15 -21.03 -7.29
N ILE A 327 19.68 -19.80 -7.53
CA ILE A 327 18.64 -19.17 -6.73
C ILE A 327 17.33 -19.22 -7.49
N GLU A 328 16.34 -19.93 -6.94
CA GLU A 328 14.97 -19.89 -7.43
C GLU A 328 14.36 -18.51 -7.17
N ARG A 329 13.74 -17.93 -8.20
CA ARG A 329 13.02 -16.66 -8.13
C ARG A 329 11.56 -16.89 -8.54
N ALA A 330 10.71 -15.92 -8.22
CA ALA A 330 9.32 -15.94 -8.68
C ALA A 330 9.18 -15.98 -10.21
N ARG A 331 10.22 -15.55 -10.95
CA ARG A 331 10.29 -15.60 -12.42
C ARG A 331 11.60 -16.26 -12.86
N GLY A 332 11.64 -17.59 -12.77
CA GLY A 332 12.76 -18.39 -13.25
C GLY A 332 13.89 -18.52 -12.22
N GLU A 333 15.08 -18.79 -12.70
CA GLU A 333 16.25 -19.09 -11.87
C GLU A 333 17.36 -18.07 -12.14
N THR A 334 18.10 -17.71 -11.10
CA THR A 334 19.32 -16.90 -11.21
C THR A 334 20.51 -17.77 -10.86
N GLN A 335 21.37 -18.04 -11.84
CA GLN A 335 22.64 -18.70 -11.60
C GLN A 335 23.66 -17.66 -11.11
N LEU A 336 24.13 -17.84 -9.88
CA LEU A 336 25.20 -17.06 -9.29
C LEU A 336 26.44 -17.93 -9.12
N PHE A 337 27.60 -17.29 -9.07
CA PHE A 337 28.87 -17.93 -8.77
C PHE A 337 29.48 -17.20 -7.58
N VAL A 338 29.65 -17.90 -6.45
CA VAL A 338 30.10 -17.30 -5.19
C VAL A 338 31.45 -17.86 -4.73
N LYS A 339 32.33 -17.02 -4.21
CA LYS A 339 33.56 -17.45 -3.50
C LYS A 339 33.78 -16.64 -2.24
N GLU A 340 34.49 -17.23 -1.30
CA GLU A 340 34.97 -16.58 -0.09
C GLU A 340 36.45 -16.25 -0.23
N VAL A 341 36.82 -15.02 0.13
CA VAL A 341 38.22 -14.58 0.18
C VAL A 341 38.49 -13.92 1.54
N LYS A 342 39.59 -14.28 2.20
CA LYS A 342 40.00 -13.67 3.47
C LYS A 342 41.28 -12.86 3.25
N VAL A 343 41.23 -11.57 3.52
CA VAL A 343 42.36 -10.64 3.36
C VAL A 343 42.42 -9.73 4.58
N ASP A 344 43.60 -9.60 5.19
CA ASP A 344 43.86 -8.70 6.33
C ASP A 344 42.86 -8.84 7.48
N GLY A 345 42.43 -10.07 7.79
CA GLY A 345 41.44 -10.36 8.84
C GLY A 345 39.98 -10.07 8.46
N ALA A 346 39.73 -9.47 7.29
CA ALA A 346 38.38 -9.29 6.75
C ALA A 346 37.97 -10.48 5.88
N ARG A 347 36.68 -10.85 5.96
CA ARG A 347 36.05 -11.87 5.11
C ARG A 347 35.25 -11.18 4.01
N TYR A 348 35.57 -11.47 2.77
CA TYR A 348 34.85 -11.02 1.59
C TYR A 348 34.07 -12.17 0.96
N VAL A 349 32.83 -11.90 0.56
CA VAL A 349 32.01 -12.81 -0.24
C VAL A 349 31.86 -12.18 -1.61
N VAL A 350 32.45 -12.81 -2.62
CA VAL A 350 32.39 -12.33 -4.00
C VAL A 350 31.27 -13.09 -4.71
N CYS A 351 30.34 -12.36 -5.29
CA CYS A 351 29.22 -12.91 -6.05
C CYS A 351 29.31 -12.42 -7.49
N ARG A 352 29.37 -13.35 -8.45
CA ARG A 352 29.35 -13.09 -9.88
C ARG A 352 28.01 -13.54 -10.46
N ASN A 353 27.30 -12.61 -11.10
CA ASN A 353 26.11 -12.88 -11.89
C ASN A 353 26.49 -12.75 -13.37
N GLU A 354 26.61 -13.86 -14.09
CA GLU A 354 27.03 -13.84 -15.50
C GLU A 354 25.98 -13.23 -16.42
N ALA A 355 24.70 -13.32 -16.06
CA ALA A 355 23.60 -12.79 -16.86
C ALA A 355 23.51 -11.25 -16.83
N GLU A 356 24.08 -10.60 -15.81
CA GLU A 356 24.12 -9.14 -15.66
C GLU A 356 25.53 -8.55 -15.87
N ALA A 357 26.51 -9.39 -16.23
CA ALA A 357 27.90 -8.96 -16.44
C ALA A 357 28.18 -8.48 -17.88
N GLU A 358 27.25 -8.69 -18.81
CA GLU A 358 27.21 -8.07 -20.15
C GLU A 358 26.43 -6.75 -20.14
#